data_AF-A0A7C4U4N5-F1
#
_entry.id   AF-A0A7C4U4N5-F1
#
_cell.length_a   1.000
_cell.length_b   1.000
_cell.length_c   1.000
_cell.angle_alpha   90.00
_cell.angle_beta   90.00
_cell.angle_gamma   90.00
#
_symmetry.space_group_name_H-M   'P 1'
#
loop_
_entity.id
_entity.type
_entity.pdbx_description
1 polymer ?
#
loop_
_entity_poly.entity_id
_entity_poly.type
_entity_poly.pdbx_seq_one_letter_code
_entity_poly.pdbx_strand_id
1 'polypeptide(L)'
;MRKLLLHLLITLPCVTVFSQNEDSVLIKRISDEILSNGKAYENLRYLTKQIGPRLAGSKGMVKSEQWGLKVMQESGADKAWMQECMVPHWVRGGKDEMWFTQIVSANNTQKPD
;
A
#
# COMPACT_ATOMS: atom_id res chain seq x y z
N MET A 1 24.19 3.05 -62.84
CA MET A 1 25.12 2.92 -61.69
C MET A 1 24.90 4.00 -60.61
N ARG A 2 24.72 5.28 -60.97
CA ARG A 2 24.50 6.39 -60.00
C ARG A 2 23.26 6.23 -59.09
N LYS A 3 22.17 5.64 -59.59
CA LYS A 3 20.95 5.38 -58.79
C LYS A 3 21.07 4.19 -57.83
N LEU A 4 21.85 3.16 -58.20
CA LEU A 4 22.17 2.02 -57.31
C LEU A 4 23.07 2.47 -56.14
N LEU A 5 24.01 3.36 -56.41
CA LEU A 5 24.88 3.96 -55.39
C LEU A 5 24.08 4.81 -54.38
N LEU A 6 23.04 5.51 -54.83
CA LEU A 6 22.11 6.27 -53.98
C LEU A 6 21.23 5.37 -53.09
N HIS A 7 20.79 4.21 -53.58
CA HIS A 7 20.01 3.26 -52.77
C HIS A 7 20.87 2.59 -51.70
N LEU A 8 22.13 2.25 -52.04
CA LEU A 8 23.09 1.68 -51.10
C LEU A 8 23.47 2.68 -49.98
N LEU A 9 23.54 3.97 -50.30
CA LEU A 9 23.86 5.03 -49.33
C LEU A 9 22.72 5.28 -48.32
N ILE A 10 21.46 5.01 -48.70
CA ILE A 10 20.28 5.20 -47.85
C ILE A 10 20.00 3.98 -46.96
N THR A 11 20.37 2.77 -47.39
CA THR A 11 20.15 1.55 -46.59
C THR A 11 21.25 1.26 -45.59
N LEU A 12 22.46 1.78 -45.79
CA LEU A 12 23.61 1.55 -44.90
C LEU A 12 23.46 2.09 -43.46
N PRO A 13 22.78 3.23 -43.18
CA PRO A 13 22.56 3.70 -41.81
C PRO A 13 21.51 2.86 -41.04
N CYS A 14 20.64 2.14 -41.76
CA CYS A 14 19.51 1.42 -41.18
C CYS A 14 19.94 0.18 -40.34
N VAL A 15 21.12 -0.39 -40.62
CA VAL A 15 21.65 -1.56 -39.89
C VAL A 15 22.36 -1.23 -38.57
N THR A 16 22.42 0.05 -38.18
CA THR A 16 23.16 0.49 -36.96
C THR A 16 22.27 0.89 -35.78
N VAL A 17 20.96 0.64 -35.86
CA VAL A 17 20.01 1.04 -34.80
C VAL A 17 20.02 0.03 -33.64
N PHE A 18 21.02 0.11 -32.77
CA PHE A 18 21.09 -0.64 -31.50
C PHE A 18 20.61 0.24 -30.34
N SER A 19 19.30 0.29 -30.08
CA SER A 19 18.72 1.22 -29.08
C SER A 19 18.11 0.56 -27.83
N GLN A 20 18.15 -0.77 -27.65
CA GLN A 20 17.42 -1.44 -26.55
C GLN A 20 18.28 -2.15 -25.48
N ASN A 21 19.61 -2.18 -25.62
CA ASN A 21 20.46 -2.94 -24.69
C ASN A 21 20.63 -2.27 -23.32
N GLU A 22 20.71 -0.93 -23.25
CA GLU A 22 20.99 -0.22 -22.00
C GLU A 22 19.82 -0.33 -21.00
N ASP A 23 18.59 -0.16 -21.49
CA ASP A 23 17.38 -0.27 -20.66
C ASP A 23 17.22 -1.67 -20.07
N SER A 24 17.48 -2.72 -20.88
CA SER A 24 17.38 -4.11 -20.41
C SER A 24 18.36 -4.38 -19.28
N VAL A 25 19.60 -3.88 -19.38
CA VAL A 25 20.61 -4.02 -18.33
C VAL A 25 20.19 -3.26 -17.07
N LEU A 26 19.66 -2.04 -17.19
CA LEU A 26 19.17 -1.26 -16.07
C LEU A 26 18.01 -1.96 -15.35
N ILE A 27 16.99 -2.39 -16.09
CA ILE A 27 15.83 -3.11 -15.54
C ILE A 27 16.29 -4.38 -14.83
N LYS A 28 17.22 -5.12 -15.43
CA LYS A 28 17.76 -6.31 -14.79
C LYS A 28 18.47 -6.00 -13.47
N ARG A 29 19.28 -4.94 -13.41
CA ARG A 29 19.92 -4.50 -12.15
C ARG A 29 18.89 -4.16 -11.07
N ILE A 30 17.84 -3.44 -11.42
CA ILE A 30 16.74 -3.10 -10.49
C ILE A 30 16.06 -4.39 -10.00
N SER A 31 15.75 -5.31 -10.91
CA SER A 31 15.14 -6.61 -10.59
C SER A 31 16.02 -7.44 -9.66
N ASP A 32 17.32 -7.56 -9.97
CA ASP A 32 18.28 -8.32 -9.18
C ASP A 32 18.41 -7.73 -7.76
N GLU A 33 18.43 -6.40 -7.63
CA GLU A 33 18.47 -5.71 -6.33
C GLU A 33 17.19 -5.93 -5.51
N ILE A 34 16.01 -5.81 -6.13
CA ILE A 34 14.73 -6.05 -5.44
C ILE A 34 14.62 -7.48 -4.94
N LEU A 35 15.09 -8.46 -5.72
CA LEU A 35 14.99 -9.88 -5.36
C LEU A 35 16.06 -10.31 -4.36
N SER A 36 17.24 -9.70 -4.38
CA SER A 36 18.36 -10.07 -3.49
C SER A 36 18.34 -9.30 -2.17
N ASN A 37 17.98 -8.02 -2.20
CA ASN A 37 18.10 -7.07 -1.08
C ASN A 37 16.77 -6.36 -0.76
N GLY A 38 15.64 -6.87 -1.25
CA GLY A 38 14.34 -6.24 -1.11
C GLY A 38 13.88 -6.09 0.35
N LYS A 39 13.45 -4.88 0.72
CA LYS A 39 12.89 -4.56 2.05
C LYS A 39 11.36 -4.73 2.14
N ALA A 40 10.70 -5.02 1.02
CA ALA A 40 9.23 -5.04 0.92
C ALA A 40 8.57 -6.00 1.93
N TYR A 41 9.14 -7.19 2.11
CA TYR A 41 8.58 -8.19 3.02
C TYR A 41 8.69 -7.76 4.49
N GLU A 42 9.84 -7.23 4.90
CA GLU A 42 10.02 -6.71 6.27
C GLU A 42 9.16 -5.48 6.53
N ASN A 43 9.01 -4.59 5.55
CA ASN A 43 8.08 -3.46 5.63
C ASN A 43 6.63 -3.93 5.84
N LEU A 44 6.19 -4.95 5.08
CA LEU A 44 4.87 -5.55 5.25
C LEU A 44 4.73 -6.23 6.62
N ARG A 45 5.77 -6.94 7.08
CA ARG A 45 5.79 -7.58 8.40
C ARG A 45 5.66 -6.53 9.51
N TYR A 46 6.36 -5.42 9.42
CA TYR A 46 6.25 -4.32 10.38
C TYR A 46 4.83 -3.75 10.42
N LEU A 47 4.26 -3.43 9.25
CA LEU A 47 2.88 -2.93 9.14
C LEU A 47 1.85 -3.89 9.74
N THR A 48 2.03 -5.20 9.58
CA THR A 48 1.04 -6.20 10.00
C THR A 48 1.25 -6.71 11.42
N LYS A 49 2.49 -6.78 11.91
CA LYS A 49 2.82 -7.33 13.23
C LYS A 49 3.07 -6.28 14.30
N GLN A 50 3.56 -5.10 13.92
CA GLN A 50 3.82 -4.02 14.88
C GLN A 50 2.68 -2.99 14.92
N ILE A 51 2.19 -2.57 13.74
CA ILE A 51 1.08 -1.60 13.69
C ILE A 51 -0.28 -2.30 13.75
N GLY A 52 -0.50 -3.29 12.89
CA GLY A 52 -1.73 -4.08 12.87
C GLY A 52 -2.87 -3.42 12.05
N PRO A 53 -4.13 -3.52 12.53
CA PRO A 53 -5.31 -3.00 11.84
C PRO A 53 -5.24 -1.48 11.64
N ARG A 54 -5.56 -1.01 10.43
CA ARG A 54 -5.34 0.37 9.99
C ARG A 54 -6.51 0.91 9.15
N LEU A 55 -7.72 0.79 9.69
CA LEU A 55 -8.94 1.36 9.09
C LEU A 55 -8.84 2.89 9.00
N ALA A 56 -9.44 3.50 7.99
CA ALA A 56 -9.51 4.95 7.87
C ALA A 56 -10.07 5.61 9.14
N GLY A 57 -9.43 6.69 9.59
CA GLY A 57 -9.75 7.39 10.83
C GLY A 57 -9.39 6.65 12.12
N SER A 58 -8.82 5.46 12.06
CA SER A 58 -8.40 4.72 13.27
C SER A 58 -7.02 5.14 13.77
N LYS A 59 -6.69 4.81 15.03
CA LYS A 59 -5.34 5.00 15.59
C LYS A 59 -4.25 4.27 14.80
N GLY A 60 -4.59 3.13 14.20
CA GLY A 60 -3.64 2.34 13.39
C GLY A 60 -3.27 3.04 12.09
N MET A 61 -4.22 3.72 11.44
CA MET A 61 -3.96 4.54 10.25
C MET A 61 -2.93 5.63 10.53
N VAL A 62 -3.14 6.43 11.58
CA VAL A 62 -2.21 7.53 11.95
C VAL A 62 -0.80 7.01 12.23
N LYS A 63 -0.68 5.87 12.93
CA LYS A 63 0.62 5.22 13.14
C LYS A 63 1.26 4.76 11.82
N SER A 64 0.48 4.19 10.91
CA SER A 64 0.96 3.77 9.58
C SER A 64 1.42 4.95 8.72
N GLU A 65 0.72 6.09 8.76
CA GLU A 65 1.09 7.30 8.02
C GLU A 65 2.42 7.87 8.50
N GLN A 66 2.58 8.04 9.82
CA GLN A 66 3.82 8.51 10.43
C GLN A 66 5.00 7.58 10.12
N TRP A 67 4.77 6.27 10.22
CA TRP A 67 5.77 5.28 9.85
C TRP A 67 6.11 5.34 8.35
N GLY A 68 5.11 5.51 7.48
CA GLY A 68 5.30 5.58 6.04
C GLY A 68 6.14 6.78 5.62
N LEU A 69 5.91 7.95 6.22
CA LEU A 69 6.75 9.14 6.01
C LEU A 69 8.21 8.86 6.40
N LYS A 70 8.41 8.28 7.58
CA LYS A 70 9.76 7.93 8.08
C LYS A 70 10.48 6.98 7.12
N VAL A 71 9.82 5.90 6.69
CA VAL A 71 10.40 4.92 5.76
C VAL A 71 10.73 5.55 4.41
N MET A 72 9.89 6.45 3.91
CA MET A 72 10.14 7.18 2.66
C MET A 72 11.39 8.07 2.77
N GLN A 73 11.54 8.79 3.87
CA GLN A 73 12.73 9.61 4.16
C GLN A 73 13.99 8.74 4.29
N GLU A 74 13.92 7.64 5.04
CA GLU A 74 15.04 6.71 5.23
C GLU A 74 15.43 5.97 3.94
N SER A 75 14.51 5.81 3.00
CA SER A 75 14.75 5.20 1.69
C SER A 75 15.44 6.13 0.69
N GLY A 76 15.71 7.38 1.06
CA GLY A 76 16.42 8.35 0.25
C GLY A 76 15.55 9.15 -0.72
N ALA A 77 14.24 9.30 -0.45
CA ALA A 77 13.39 10.15 -1.26
C ALA A 77 13.83 11.63 -1.18
N ASP A 78 13.92 12.32 -2.31
CA ASP A 78 14.36 13.72 -2.37
C ASP A 78 13.44 14.66 -1.56
N LYS A 79 12.13 14.38 -1.56
CA LYS A 79 11.14 15.12 -0.79
C LYS A 79 10.04 14.18 -0.31
N ALA A 80 9.69 14.30 0.97
CA ALA A 80 8.59 13.55 1.58
C ALA A 80 7.91 14.41 2.65
N TRP A 81 6.58 14.52 2.59
CA TRP A 81 5.76 15.28 3.53
C TRP A 81 4.37 14.64 3.67
N MET A 82 3.64 14.98 4.74
CA MET A 82 2.26 14.55 4.90
C MET A 82 1.31 15.56 4.24
N GLN A 83 0.27 15.06 3.59
CA GLN A 83 -0.81 15.86 3.05
C GLN A 83 -2.07 15.63 3.88
N GLU A 84 -2.64 16.72 4.42
CA GLU A 84 -3.87 16.64 5.19
C GLU A 84 -5.05 16.25 4.30
N CYS A 85 -5.87 15.31 4.78
CA CYS A 85 -7.06 14.83 4.09
C CYS A 85 -8.15 14.48 5.12
N MET A 86 -9.38 14.89 4.84
CA MET A 86 -10.53 14.55 5.67
C MET A 86 -10.99 13.13 5.38
N VAL A 87 -11.09 12.30 6.42
CA VAL A 87 -11.55 10.91 6.31
C VAL A 87 -12.71 10.63 7.27
N PRO A 88 -13.69 9.79 6.88
CA PRO A 88 -14.74 9.37 7.80
C PRO A 88 -14.17 8.46 8.88
N HIS A 89 -14.66 8.60 10.11
CA HIS A 89 -14.32 7.73 11.21
C HIS A 89 -15.48 6.76 11.48
N TRP A 90 -15.27 5.47 11.20
CA TRP A 90 -16.25 4.42 11.44
C TRP A 90 -15.83 3.52 12.59
N VAL A 91 -16.76 3.27 13.52
CA VAL A 91 -16.57 2.40 14.68
C VAL A 91 -17.56 1.24 14.58
N ARG A 92 -17.06 0.00 14.71
CA ARG A 92 -17.88 -1.21 14.67
C ARG A 92 -18.64 -1.37 16.00
N GLY A 93 -19.96 -1.40 15.93
CA GLY A 93 -20.83 -1.54 17.10
C GLY A 93 -20.87 -0.27 17.95
N GLY A 94 -22.00 0.01 18.58
CA GLY A 94 -22.08 1.18 19.48
C GLY A 94 -23.45 1.54 20.04
N LYS A 95 -24.58 1.18 19.41
CA LYS A 95 -25.93 1.60 19.86
C LYS A 95 -27.01 0.52 19.76
N ASP A 96 -26.63 -0.75 19.71
CA ASP A 96 -27.60 -1.83 19.70
C ASP A 96 -27.93 -2.20 21.16
N GLU A 97 -28.64 -1.31 21.85
CA GLU A 97 -29.14 -1.54 23.21
C GLU A 97 -30.66 -1.82 23.15
N MET A 98 -31.08 -2.94 23.74
CA MET A 98 -32.49 -3.30 23.92
C MET A 98 -32.79 -3.42 25.41
N TRP A 99 -33.79 -2.68 25.88
CA TRP A 99 -34.33 -2.81 27.24
C TRP A 99 -35.69 -3.50 27.16
N PHE A 100 -35.91 -4.52 28.00
CA PHE A 100 -37.23 -5.14 28.18
C PHE A 100 -37.63 -5.07 29.65
N THR A 101 -38.91 -4.81 29.90
CA THR A 101 -39.49 -4.87 31.25
C THR A 101 -40.33 -6.12 31.33
N GLN A 102 -39.94 -7.07 32.19
CA GLN A 102 -40.78 -8.22 32.47
C GLN A 102 -41.86 -7.79 33.48
N ILE A 103 -43.12 -7.75 33.04
CA ILE A 103 -44.24 -7.64 33.99
C ILE A 103 -44.35 -9.00 34.68
N VAL A 104 -43.86 -9.08 35.92
CA VAL A 104 -44.16 -10.22 36.78
C VAL A 104 -45.61 -10.05 37.23
N SER A 105 -46.50 -10.88 36.67
CA SER A 105 -47.88 -10.96 37.13
C SER A 105 -47.89 -11.29 38.62
N ALA A 106 -48.43 -10.39 39.43
CA ALA A 106 -48.56 -10.54 40.87
C ALA A 106 -49.65 -11.58 41.20
N ASN A 107 -49.39 -12.86 40.92
CA ASN A 107 -50.27 -13.97 41.30
C ASN A 107 -49.44 -15.23 41.61
N ASN A 108 -48.41 -15.09 42.43
CA ASN A 108 -47.83 -16.25 43.09
C ASN A 108 -47.61 -15.95 44.59
N THR A 109 -48.71 -15.96 45.34
CA THR A 109 -48.67 -16.26 46.79
C THR A 109 -48.24 -17.71 46.95
N GLN A 110 -46.94 -17.96 46.94
CA GLN A 110 -46.38 -19.21 47.43
C GLN A 110 -46.26 -19.06 48.94
N LYS A 111 -47.11 -19.81 49.66
CA LYS A 111 -47.09 -19.93 51.11
C LYS A 111 -45.73 -20.51 51.54
N PRO A 112 -45.04 -19.93 52.54
CA PRO A 112 -43.82 -20.54 53.08
C PRO A 112 -44.19 -21.73 53.96
N ASP A 113 -43.44 -22.83 53.81
CA ASP A 113 -43.33 -23.88 54.81
C ASP A 113 -42.44 -23.40 55.97
#